data_AF-A0A388TD09-F1
#
_entry.id   AF-A0A388TD09-F1
#
_cell.length_a   1.000
_cell.length_b   1.000
_cell.length_c   1.000
_cell.angle_alpha   90.00
_cell.angle_beta   90.00
_cell.angle_gamma   90.00
#
_symmetry.space_group_name_H-M   'P 1'
#
loop_
_entity.id
_entity.type
_entity.pdbx_description
1 polymer ?
#
loop_
_entity_poly.entity_id
_entity_poly.type
_entity_poly.pdbx_seq_one_letter_code
_entity_poly.pdbx_strand_id
1 'polypeptide(L)' 'MGLNYIGEIENGRKFPSVQLIQKIADVLQVPPHLLFWDEQNKHNKTRLRPRSIAPDTLKKNMAEQLTAAIHKVIKEY' A
#
# COMPACT_ATOMS: atom_id res chain seq x y z
N MET A 1 9.41 -25.01 17.73
CA MET A 1 9.04 -23.58 17.82
C MET A 1 8.24 -23.41 19.11
N GLY A 2 8.73 -22.62 20.06
CA GLY A 2 8.18 -22.56 21.43
C GLY A 2 6.79 -21.91 21.50
N LEU A 3 6.04 -22.26 22.56
CA LEU A 3 4.69 -21.76 22.88
C LEU A 3 4.68 -20.29 23.38
N ASN A 4 5.49 -19.41 22.78
CA ASN A 4 5.51 -18.00 23.16
C ASN A 4 4.49 -17.21 22.33
N TYR A 5 4.08 -16.05 22.86
CA TYR A 5 3.02 -15.26 22.26
C TYR A 5 3.34 -14.77 20.83
N ILE A 6 4.62 -14.54 20.52
CA ILE A 6 5.04 -14.17 19.15
C ILE A 6 4.93 -15.35 18.19
N GLY A 7 5.29 -16.57 18.61
CA GLY A 7 5.14 -17.77 17.80
C GLY A 7 3.67 -18.08 17.48
N GLU A 8 2.75 -17.81 18.40
CA GLU A 8 1.31 -17.92 18.13
C GLU A 8 0.83 -16.90 17.08
N ILE A 9 1.46 -15.71 17.01
CA ILE A 9 1.19 -14.70 15.97
C ILE A 9 1.76 -15.14 14.62
N GLU A 10 3.02 -15.56 14.57
CA GLU A 10 3.71 -16.00 13.34
C GLU A 10 3.01 -17.18 12.67
N ASN A 11 2.42 -18.08 13.46
CA ASN A 11 1.65 -19.22 12.97
C ASN A 11 0.17 -18.90 12.69
N GLY A 12 -0.26 -17.64 12.81
CA GLY A 12 -1.63 -17.20 12.53
C GLY A 12 -2.68 -17.67 13.54
N ARG A 13 -2.27 -18.21 14.70
CA ARG A 13 -3.18 -18.68 15.75
C ARG A 13 -3.76 -17.53 16.57
N LYS A 14 -3.02 -16.42 16.68
CA LYS A 14 -3.47 -15.18 17.32
C LYS A 14 -3.23 -14.00 16.40
N PHE A 15 -4.20 -13.09 16.37
CA PHE A 15 -4.04 -11.82 15.69
C PHE A 15 -3.74 -10.72 16.72
N PRO A 16 -2.65 -9.96 16.56
CA PRO A 16 -2.27 -8.88 17.49
C PRO A 16 -3.22 -7.68 17.37
N SER A 17 -3.32 -6.87 18.44
CA SER A 17 -4.00 -5.57 18.38
C SER A 17 -3.19 -4.56 17.55
N VAL A 18 -3.82 -3.49 17.11
CA VAL A 18 -3.14 -2.40 16.34
C VAL A 18 -1.97 -1.81 17.12
N GLN A 19 -2.12 -1.60 18.43
CA GLN A 19 -1.03 -1.08 19.27
C GLN A 19 0.15 -2.04 19.34
N LEU A 20 -0.11 -3.35 19.35
CA LEU A 20 0.92 -4.37 19.36
C LEU A 20 1.60 -4.49 17.98
N ILE A 21 0.85 -4.39 16.89
CA ILE A 21 1.39 -4.31 15.52
C ILE A 21 2.38 -3.15 15.41
N GLN A 22 2.01 -1.97 15.92
CA GLN A 22 2.92 -0.81 15.93
C GLN A 22 4.20 -1.10 16.72
N LYS A 23 4.08 -1.65 17.93
CA LYS A 23 5.25 -2.00 18.76
C LYS A 23 6.18 -3.00 18.07
N ILE A 24 5.62 -4.01 17.40
CA ILE A 24 6.40 -5.00 16.65
C ILE A 24 7.15 -4.30 15.51
N ALA A 25 6.46 -3.44 14.74
CA ALA A 25 7.04 -2.68 13.65
C ALA A 25 8.17 -1.74 14.13
N ASP A 26 7.98 -1.06 15.27
CA ASP A 26 8.97 -0.16 15.87
C ASP A 26 10.26 -0.89 16.25
N VAL A 27 10.13 -2.06 16.90
CA VAL A 27 11.27 -2.90 17.29
C VAL A 27 12.02 -3.42 16.06
N LEU A 28 11.28 -3.80 15.01
CA LEU A 28 11.84 -4.27 13.75
C LEU A 28 12.35 -3.13 12.85
N GLN A 29 12.11 -1.87 13.23
CA GLN A 29 12.46 -0.67 12.44
C GLN A 29 11.91 -0.70 11.01
N VAL A 30 10.70 -1.22 10.83
CA VAL A 30 10.00 -1.26 9.54
C VAL A 30 8.65 -0.54 9.61
N PRO A 31 8.15 0.00 8.49
CA PRO A 31 6.77 0.47 8.44
C PRO A 31 5.76 -0.67 8.76
N PRO A 32 4.73 -0.43 9.59
CA PRO A 32 3.78 -1.47 10.01
C PRO A 32 3.06 -2.19 8.86
N HIS A 33 2.87 -1.52 7.72
CA HIS A 33 2.22 -2.12 6.56
C HIS A 33 3.03 -3.26 5.93
N LEU A 34 4.35 -3.31 6.14
CA LEU A 34 5.20 -4.40 5.64
C LEU A 34 4.94 -5.73 6.36
N LEU A 35 4.39 -5.71 7.58
CA LEU A 35 3.99 -6.92 8.31
C LEU A 35 2.82 -7.67 7.64
N PHE A 36 2.13 -7.01 6.70
CA PHE A 36 1.02 -7.56 5.93
C PHE A 36 1.37 -7.75 4.45
N TRP A 37 2.64 -7.57 4.09
CA TRP A 37 3.09 -7.72 2.70
C TRP A 37 3.29 -9.20 2.39
N ASP A 38 2.42 -9.73 1.54
CA ASP A 38 2.53 -11.10 1.03
C ASP A 38 2.83 -11.06 -0.47
N GLU A 39 4.06 -11.44 -0.84
CA GLU A 39 4.53 -11.55 -2.23
C GLU A 39 3.70 -12.56 -3.05
N GLN A 40 3.08 -13.55 -2.40
CA GLN A 40 2.23 -14.57 -3.04
C GLN A 40 0.79 -14.06 -3.26
N ASN A 41 0.41 -12.94 -2.62
CA ASN A 41 -0.90 -12.30 -2.76
C ASN A 41 -1.00 -11.31 -3.94
N LYS A 42 -0.12 -11.42 -4.94
CA LYS A 42 -0.23 -10.65 -6.20
C LYS A 42 -1.55 -10.88 -6.95
N HIS A 43 -2.24 -11.99 -6.69
CA HIS A 43 -3.53 -12.34 -7.31
C HIS A 43 -4.77 -11.85 -6.55
N ASN A 44 -4.67 -11.41 -5.28
CA ASN A 44 -5.79 -10.85 -4.51
C ASN A 44 -5.82 -9.31 -4.52
N LYS A 45 -5.34 -8.69 -5.61
CA LYS A 45 -5.42 -7.24 -5.87
C LYS A 45 -6.85 -6.69 -6.04
N THR A 46 -7.89 -7.51 -5.84
CA THR A 46 -9.29 -7.11 -5.95
C THR A 46 -9.85 -6.48 -4.68
N ARG A 47 -9.26 -6.72 -3.49
CA ARG A 47 -9.84 -6.25 -2.22
C ARG A 47 -9.22 -4.98 -1.63
N LEU A 48 -8.02 -4.59 -2.07
CA LEU A 48 -7.27 -3.46 -1.49
C LEU A 48 -6.89 -2.37 -2.48
N ARG A 49 -7.55 -2.27 -3.65
CA ARG A 49 -7.48 -1.00 -4.37
C ARG A 49 -8.27 0.01 -3.53
N PRO A 50 -7.70 1.15 -3.10
CA PRO A 50 -8.53 2.33 -2.94
C PRO A 50 -9.27 2.43 -4.27
N ARG A 51 -10.59 2.25 -4.27
CA ARG A 51 -11.36 2.42 -5.48
C ARG A 51 -11.00 3.81 -5.96
N SER A 52 -10.25 3.92 -7.06
CA SER A 52 -9.90 5.23 -7.56
C SER A 52 -11.23 5.91 -7.88
N ILE A 53 -11.58 6.91 -7.08
CA ILE A 53 -12.86 7.61 -7.16
C ILE A 53 -12.98 8.25 -8.54
N ALA A 54 -11.84 8.65 -9.11
CA ALA A 54 -11.73 9.11 -10.48
C ALA A 54 -11.71 7.93 -11.48
N PRO A 55 -12.63 7.89 -12.45
CA PRO A 55 -12.53 7.07 -13.65
C PRO A 55 -11.15 7.19 -14.31
N ASP A 56 -10.66 6.10 -14.89
CA ASP A 56 -9.36 6.08 -15.58
C ASP A 56 -9.31 7.04 -16.77
N THR A 57 -10.47 7.32 -17.37
CA THR A 57 -10.65 8.36 -18.40
C THR A 57 -10.29 9.75 -17.89
N LEU A 58 -10.64 10.09 -16.65
CA LEU A 58 -10.31 11.40 -16.07
C LEU A 58 -8.79 11.55 -15.88
N LYS A 59 -8.13 10.53 -15.33
CA LYS A 59 -6.66 10.55 -15.13
C LYS A 59 -5.93 10.77 -16.45
N LYS A 60 -6.37 10.06 -17.51
CA LYS A 60 -5.79 10.17 -18.85
C LYS A 60 -6.00 11.57 -19.43
N ASN A 61 -7.22 12.09 -19.37
CA ASN A 61 -7.54 13.43 -19.88
C ASN A 61 -6.74 14.52 -19.15
N MET A 62 -6.59 14.41 -17.83
CA MET A 62 -5.79 15.38 -17.05
C MET A 62 -4.31 15.33 -17.41
N ALA A 63 -3.75 14.13 -17.59
CA ALA A 63 -2.36 13.98 -18.02
C ALA A 63 -2.12 14.57 -19.42
N GLU A 64 -3.04 14.35 -20.35
CA GLU A 64 -3.01 14.93 -21.69
C GLU A 64 -3.11 16.46 -21.65
N GLN A 65 -4.03 17.01 -20.86
CA GLN A 65 -4.18 18.47 -20.69
C GLN A 65 -2.92 19.10 -20.08
N LEU A 66 -2.33 18.48 -19.06
CA LEU A 66 -1.10 18.98 -18.44
C LEU A 66 0.05 18.99 -19.44
N THR A 67 0.18 17.90 -20.21
CA THR A 67 1.21 17.76 -21.26
C THR A 67 1.03 18.83 -22.35
N ALA A 68 -0.21 19.06 -22.79
CA ALA A 68 -0.52 20.10 -23.76
C ALA A 68 -0.21 21.51 -23.23
N ALA A 69 -0.53 21.78 -21.96
CA ALA A 69 -0.22 23.05 -21.31
C ALA A 69 1.29 23.28 -21.21
N ILE A 70 2.07 22.25 -20.84
CA ILE A 70 3.54 22.33 -20.81
C ILE A 70 4.09 22.66 -22.20
N HIS A 71 3.66 21.94 -23.25
CA HIS A 71 4.11 22.22 -24.61
C HIS A 71 3.74 23.62 -25.09
N LYS A 72 2.57 24.13 -24.70
CA LYS A 72 2.16 25.49 -25.03
C LYS A 72 3.12 26.52 -24.42
N VAL A 73 3.41 26.40 -23.12
CA VAL A 73 4.32 27.31 -22.41
C VAL A 73 5.74 27.26 -23.00
N ILE A 74 6.24 26.07 -23.32
CA ILE A 74 7.58 25.91 -23.93
C ILE A 74 7.66 26.53 -25.32
N LYS A 75 6.58 26.48 -26.11
CA LYS A 75 6.54 27.02 -27.48
C LYS A 75 6.35 28.55 -27.52
N GLU A 76 5.91 29.14 -26.41
CA GLU A 76 5.72 30.60 -26.25
C GLU A 76 7.00 31.32 -25.76
N TYR A 77 8.07 30.57 -25.45
CA TYR A 77 9.44 31.04 -25.22
C TYR A 77 10.34 30.74 -26.43
#